data_AF-A0A954QE53-F1
#
_entry.id   AF-A0A954QE53-F1
#
_cell.length_a   1.000
_cell.length_b   1.000
_cell.length_c   1.000
_cell.angle_alpha   90.00
_cell.angle_beta   90.00
_cell.angle_gamma   90.00
#
_symmetry.space_group_name_H-M   'P 1'
#
loop_
_entity.id
_entity.type
_entity.pdbx_description
1 polymer ?
#
loop_
_entity_poly.entity_id
_entity_poly.type
_entity_poly.pdbx_seq_one_letter_code
_entity_poly.pdbx_strand_id
1 'polypeptide(L)'
;MNQAPWHDVVAGQSDSACIDCDRESDARPVKFVCPGSFNPLHAGHLEMVAWAETTMGGRVDFELSVVNVEKATLDVADLTQRVAQFAGIGRLWVTRAATFWEKSELFPGATFLVGADTIRRVADPQFARSSAESREQLWSKLSAAGCGFLVFGRLIDGHFRQLDDLPLPLPLRALCRGVAESEFRSDLSSTELRRKIALRSS
;
A
#
# COMPACT_ATOMS: atom_id res chain seq x y z
N MET A 1 -10.44 13.88 26.49
CA MET A 1 -10.67 12.88 25.43
C MET A 1 -9.32 12.62 24.79
N ASN A 2 -8.79 11.40 24.87
CA ASN A 2 -7.58 11.07 24.12
C ASN A 2 -7.90 11.23 22.63
N GLN A 3 -7.14 12.09 21.95
CA GLN A 3 -7.23 12.21 20.50
C GLN A 3 -6.75 10.91 19.86
N ALA A 4 -7.32 10.55 18.71
CA ALA A 4 -6.87 9.37 17.99
C ALA A 4 -5.40 9.56 17.57
N PRO A 5 -4.54 8.53 17.65
CA PRO A 5 -3.08 8.68 17.50
C PRO A 5 -2.64 9.22 16.13
N TRP A 6 -3.51 9.16 15.12
CA TRP A 6 -3.25 9.70 13.77
C TRP A 6 -3.58 11.20 13.61
N HIS A 7 -4.14 11.87 14.61
CA HIS A 7 -4.41 13.32 14.55
C HIS A 7 -3.12 14.13 14.31
N ASP A 8 -2.03 13.78 15.01
CA ASP A 8 -0.73 14.42 14.85
C ASP A 8 -0.15 14.20 13.44
N VAL A 9 -0.47 13.05 12.82
CA VAL A 9 -0.08 12.73 11.44
C VAL A 9 -0.81 13.64 10.45
N VAL A 10 -2.10 13.88 10.65
CA VAL A 10 -2.89 14.83 9.84
C VAL A 10 -2.38 16.26 10.03
N ALA A 11 -2.09 16.65 11.28
CA ALA A 11 -1.56 17.97 11.62
C ALA A 11 -0.12 18.21 11.15
N GLY A 12 0.59 17.17 10.68
CA GLY A 12 2.00 17.26 10.28
C GLY A 12 2.97 17.36 11.45
N GLN A 13 2.54 16.96 12.64
CA GLN A 13 3.34 16.92 13.87
C GLN A 13 4.04 15.58 14.06
N SER A 14 3.58 14.53 13.37
CA SER A 14 4.23 13.22 13.28
C SER A 14 4.21 12.71 11.84
N ASP A 15 5.20 11.91 11.46
CA ASP A 15 5.25 11.27 10.13
C ASP A 15 4.40 10.00 10.05
N SER A 16 4.17 9.34 11.19
CA SER A 16 3.36 8.13 11.26
C SER A 16 2.70 7.91 12.63
N ALA A 17 1.65 7.10 12.63
CA ALA A 17 0.98 6.59 13.82
C ALA A 17 0.52 5.16 13.57
N CYS A 18 0.72 4.28 14.54
CA CYS A 18 0.25 2.91 14.49
C CYS A 18 -1.06 2.75 15.27
N ILE A 19 -1.99 1.98 14.72
CA ILE A 19 -3.32 1.72 15.27
C ILE A 19 -3.47 0.21 15.50
N ASP A 20 -4.22 -0.14 16.54
CA ASP A 20 -4.42 -1.52 17.00
C ASP A 20 -3.13 -2.16 17.54
N CYS A 21 -2.32 -1.33 18.22
CA CYS A 21 -1.17 -1.80 18.96
C CYS A 21 -1.64 -2.45 20.27
N ASP A 22 -2.00 -3.73 20.25
CA ASP A 22 -1.87 -4.53 21.48
C ASP A 22 -0.44 -4.31 21.99
N ARG A 23 -0.24 -4.00 23.27
CA ARG A 23 1.05 -3.49 23.81
C ARG A 23 2.28 -4.37 23.49
N GLU A 24 2.10 -5.65 23.14
CA GLU A 24 3.17 -6.55 22.69
C GLU A 24 3.50 -6.43 21.19
N SER A 25 2.56 -5.95 20.37
CA SER A 25 2.68 -5.86 18.92
C SER A 25 3.58 -4.71 18.46
N ASP A 26 3.79 -3.67 19.26
CA ASP A 26 4.56 -2.47 18.87
C ASP A 26 6.04 -2.77 18.62
N ALA A 27 6.61 -3.77 19.31
CA ALA A 27 8.02 -4.14 19.20
C ALA A 27 8.33 -5.05 17.99
N ARG A 28 7.32 -5.58 17.27
CA ARG A 28 7.60 -6.50 16.16
C ARG A 28 8.04 -5.72 14.92
N PRO A 29 9.13 -6.13 14.26
CA PRO A 29 9.61 -5.48 13.04
C PRO A 29 8.56 -5.57 11.93
N VAL A 30 8.39 -4.46 11.20
CA VAL A 30 7.52 -4.39 10.02
C VAL A 30 8.23 -5.04 8.85
N LYS A 31 7.82 -6.26 8.49
CA LYS A 31 8.44 -7.02 7.38
C LYS A 31 7.65 -6.96 6.08
N PHE A 32 6.33 -6.98 6.18
CA PHE A 32 5.42 -6.94 5.03
C PHE A 32 4.41 -5.83 5.25
N VAL A 33 4.20 -5.01 4.21
CA VAL A 33 3.28 -3.88 4.27
C VAL A 33 2.35 -3.95 3.07
N CYS A 34 1.04 -3.87 3.31
CA CYS A 34 0.02 -3.68 2.30
C CYS A 34 -0.40 -2.20 2.27
N PRO A 35 0.24 -1.35 1.45
CA PRO A 35 -0.18 0.03 1.29
C PRO A 35 -1.44 0.12 0.44
N GLY A 36 -2.38 0.99 0.83
CA GLY A 36 -3.63 1.15 0.10
C GLY A 36 -4.41 2.39 0.49
N SER A 37 -5.27 2.86 -0.43
CA SER A 37 -6.21 3.93 -0.11
C SER A 37 -7.44 3.45 0.68
N PHE A 38 -7.69 2.14 0.66
CA PHE A 38 -8.75 1.42 1.36
C PHE A 38 -10.12 2.13 1.31
N ASN A 39 -10.51 2.55 0.12
CA ASN A 39 -11.76 3.29 -0.11
C ASN A 39 -12.70 2.56 -1.08
N PRO A 40 -13.36 1.46 -0.66
CA PRO A 40 -13.26 0.81 0.64
C PRO A 40 -12.21 -0.31 0.68
N LEU A 41 -11.90 -0.80 1.89
CA LEU A 41 -11.28 -2.10 2.12
C LEU A 41 -12.21 -3.20 1.57
N HIS A 42 -11.65 -4.29 1.03
CA HIS A 42 -12.45 -5.34 0.41
C HIS A 42 -11.73 -6.69 0.40
N ALA A 43 -12.44 -7.76 0.06
CA ALA A 43 -11.94 -9.14 0.06
C ALA A 43 -10.61 -9.30 -0.70
N GLY A 44 -10.47 -8.71 -1.90
CA GLY A 44 -9.19 -8.79 -2.62
C GLY A 44 -7.96 -8.22 -1.90
N HIS A 45 -8.13 -7.27 -0.96
CA HIS A 45 -7.02 -6.84 -0.08
C HIS A 45 -6.72 -7.90 0.98
N LEU A 46 -7.76 -8.45 1.60
CA LEU A 46 -7.65 -9.44 2.67
C LEU A 46 -7.09 -10.78 2.14
N GLU A 47 -7.50 -11.20 0.94
CA GLU A 47 -6.97 -12.38 0.26
C GLU A 47 -5.49 -12.21 -0.06
N MET A 48 -5.08 -11.02 -0.53
CA MET A 48 -3.68 -10.71 -0.83
C MET A 48 -2.81 -10.76 0.43
N VAL A 49 -3.33 -10.22 1.54
CA VAL A 49 -2.69 -10.30 2.85
C VAL A 49 -2.60 -11.74 3.33
N ALA A 50 -3.71 -12.48 3.37
CA ALA A 50 -3.75 -13.86 3.84
C ALA A 50 -2.81 -14.78 3.04
N TRP A 51 -2.73 -14.59 1.72
CA TRP A 51 -1.79 -15.28 0.86
C TRP A 51 -0.35 -14.99 1.28
N ALA A 52 0.00 -13.72 1.46
CA ALA A 52 1.36 -13.33 1.84
C ALA A 52 1.73 -13.84 3.23
N GLU A 53 0.82 -13.78 4.20
CA GLU A 53 1.08 -14.30 5.55
C GLU A 53 1.33 -15.80 5.55
N THR A 54 0.54 -16.55 4.77
CA THR A 54 0.66 -18.00 4.64
C THR A 54 1.95 -18.41 3.92
N THR A 55 2.27 -17.75 2.80
CA THR A 55 3.36 -18.16 1.92
C THR A 55 4.72 -17.60 2.36
N MET A 56 4.76 -16.39 2.91
CA MET A 56 6.01 -15.69 3.24
C MET A 56 6.40 -15.84 4.71
N GLY A 57 5.53 -16.36 5.57
CA GLY A 57 5.84 -16.61 6.98
C GLY A 57 6.08 -15.32 7.77
N GLY A 58 5.02 -14.53 7.96
CA GLY A 58 5.06 -13.31 8.76
C GLY A 58 3.74 -12.57 8.71
N ARG A 59 3.49 -11.65 9.65
CA ARG A 59 2.29 -10.81 9.63
C ARG A 59 2.45 -9.66 8.66
N VAL A 60 1.37 -9.31 7.96
CA VAL A 60 1.31 -8.13 7.10
C VAL A 60 0.68 -6.98 7.87
N ASP A 61 1.32 -5.81 7.81
CA ASP A 61 0.72 -4.58 8.29
C ASP A 61 0.03 -3.85 7.15
N PHE A 62 -1.07 -3.16 7.44
CA PHE A 62 -1.68 -2.25 6.49
C PHE A 62 -1.05 -0.87 6.61
N GLU A 63 -1.04 -0.13 5.50
CA GLU A 63 -0.57 1.25 5.50
C GLU A 63 -1.50 2.17 4.70
N LEU A 64 -1.89 3.29 5.31
CA LEU A 64 -2.73 4.32 4.72
C LEU A 64 -2.03 5.68 4.83
N SER A 65 -1.65 6.25 3.69
CA SER A 65 -1.11 7.60 3.65
C SER A 65 -2.22 8.66 3.67
N VAL A 66 -2.06 9.68 4.52
CA VAL A 66 -2.94 10.87 4.58
C VAL A 66 -2.65 11.85 3.45
N VAL A 67 -1.43 11.81 2.91
CA VAL A 67 -0.98 12.60 1.77
C VAL A 67 -1.07 11.74 0.51
N ASN A 68 -1.67 12.28 -0.55
CA ASN A 68 -1.76 11.61 -1.83
C ASN A 68 -1.12 12.49 -2.91
N VAL A 69 -0.26 11.91 -3.75
CA VAL A 69 0.38 12.61 -4.87
C VAL A 69 -0.66 13.06 -5.92
N GLU A 70 -1.79 12.36 -6.03
CA GLU A 70 -2.80 12.57 -7.07
C GLU A 70 -4.08 13.29 -6.59
N LYS A 71 -4.30 13.47 -5.28
CA LYS A 71 -5.55 14.00 -4.70
C LYS A 71 -5.28 14.97 -3.56
N ALA A 72 -6.29 15.79 -3.22
CA ALA A 72 -6.29 16.57 -1.99
C ALA A 72 -6.05 15.65 -0.78
N THR A 73 -5.36 16.19 0.22
CA THR A 73 -5.13 15.55 1.53
C THR A 73 -6.45 14.99 2.06
N LEU A 74 -6.42 13.78 2.62
CA LEU A 74 -7.62 13.20 3.20
C LEU A 74 -8.15 14.11 4.31
N ASP A 75 -9.44 14.44 4.25
CA ASP A 75 -10.07 15.12 5.38
C ASP A 75 -10.24 14.13 6.56
N VAL A 76 -10.45 14.71 7.75
CA VAL A 76 -10.53 13.95 9.00
C VAL A 76 -11.70 12.95 8.99
N ALA A 77 -12.82 13.27 8.35
CA ALA A 77 -13.99 12.40 8.30
C ALA A 77 -13.71 11.17 7.41
N ASP A 78 -13.15 11.41 6.23
CA ASP A 78 -12.74 10.38 5.27
C ASP A 78 -11.70 9.43 5.88
N LEU A 79 -10.71 9.99 6.57
CA LEU A 79 -9.68 9.21 7.26
C LEU A 79 -10.27 8.38 8.41
N THR A 80 -11.14 8.98 9.24
CA THR A 80 -11.82 8.28 10.34
C THR A 80 -12.60 7.09 9.82
N GLN A 81 -13.37 7.25 8.74
CA GLN A 81 -14.14 6.17 8.13
C GLN A 81 -13.22 5.05 7.62
N ARG A 82 -12.09 5.41 6.98
CA ARG A 82 -11.18 4.42 6.43
C ARG A 82 -10.45 3.63 7.51
N VAL A 83 -9.98 4.32 8.55
CA VAL A 83 -9.33 3.72 9.72
C VAL A 83 -10.27 2.76 10.45
N ALA A 84 -11.54 3.13 10.62
CA ALA A 84 -12.52 2.30 11.32
C ALA A 84 -12.73 0.91 10.69
N GLN A 85 -12.46 0.75 9.39
CA GLN A 85 -12.54 -0.54 8.70
C GLN A 85 -11.53 -1.58 9.23
N PHE A 86 -10.47 -1.15 9.92
CA PHE A 86 -9.38 -2.03 10.36
C PHE A 86 -9.54 -2.58 11.78
N ALA A 87 -10.57 -2.16 12.52
CA ALA A 87 -10.82 -2.65 13.86
C ALA A 87 -11.01 -4.18 13.86
N GLY A 88 -10.12 -4.90 14.56
CA GLY A 88 -10.15 -6.36 14.64
C GLY A 88 -9.66 -7.09 13.38
N ILE A 89 -9.10 -6.37 12.39
CA ILE A 89 -8.50 -6.96 11.19
C ILE A 89 -6.99 -7.09 11.34
N GLY A 90 -6.32 -6.05 11.82
CA GLY A 90 -4.88 -6.06 12.00
C GLY A 90 -4.28 -4.67 12.14
N ARG A 91 -2.95 -4.65 12.32
CA ARG A 91 -2.17 -3.44 12.57
C ARG A 91 -2.20 -2.51 11.35
N LEU A 92 -2.60 -1.26 11.58
CA LEU A 92 -2.67 -0.21 10.56
C LEU A 92 -1.71 0.92 10.89
N TRP A 93 -0.82 1.22 9.95
CA TRP A 93 -0.02 2.43 9.97
C TRP A 93 -0.72 3.53 9.18
N VAL A 94 -0.95 4.66 9.84
CA VAL A 94 -1.34 5.91 9.17
C VAL A 94 -0.09 6.77 9.01
N THR A 95 0.25 7.15 7.78
CA THR A 95 1.52 7.84 7.49
C THR A 95 1.32 9.10 6.67
N ARG A 96 2.36 9.92 6.55
CA ARG A 96 2.45 11.00 5.55
C ARG A 96 3.23 10.61 4.29
N ALA A 97 3.70 9.37 4.19
CA ALA A 97 4.51 8.91 3.07
C ALA A 97 3.63 8.65 1.84
N ALA A 98 3.66 9.55 0.87
CA ALA A 98 2.84 9.45 -0.34
C ALA A 98 3.40 8.45 -1.37
N THR A 99 4.70 8.18 -1.29
CA THR A 99 5.48 7.41 -2.27
C THR A 99 6.17 6.22 -1.63
N PHE A 100 6.63 5.26 -2.45
CA PHE A 100 7.30 4.08 -1.91
C PHE A 100 8.70 4.35 -1.35
N TRP A 101 9.43 5.33 -1.88
CA TRP A 101 10.71 5.71 -1.29
C TRP A 101 10.53 6.38 0.09
N GLU A 102 9.52 7.23 0.28
CA GLU A 102 9.18 7.75 1.62
C GLU A 102 8.74 6.61 2.56
N LYS A 103 7.97 5.64 2.06
CA LYS A 103 7.61 4.44 2.85
C LYS A 103 8.83 3.61 3.23
N SER A 104 9.86 3.59 2.41
CA SER A 104 11.10 2.84 2.70
C SER A 104 11.92 3.46 3.83
N GLU A 105 11.77 4.78 4.06
CA GLU A 105 12.37 5.47 5.21
C GLU A 105 11.63 5.11 6.51
N LEU A 106 10.31 4.94 6.44
CA LEU A 106 9.49 4.53 7.60
C LEU A 106 9.58 3.02 7.90
N PHE A 107 9.72 2.20 6.86
CA PHE A 107 9.70 0.73 6.96
C PHE A 107 10.94 0.11 6.30
N PRO A 108 12.15 0.36 6.84
CA PRO A 108 13.37 -0.21 6.29
C PRO A 108 13.33 -1.75 6.34
N GLY A 109 13.71 -2.39 5.22
CA GLY A 109 13.70 -3.84 5.05
C GLY A 109 12.33 -4.44 4.71
N ALA A 110 11.28 -3.62 4.56
CA ALA A 110 9.94 -4.12 4.30
C ALA A 110 9.73 -4.51 2.82
N THR A 111 8.94 -5.56 2.61
CA THR A 111 8.39 -5.89 1.30
C THR A 111 6.96 -5.33 1.17
N PHE A 112 6.73 -4.52 0.15
CA PHE A 112 5.44 -3.91 -0.13
C PHE A 112 4.58 -4.81 -1.03
N LEU A 113 3.37 -5.14 -0.58
CA LEU A 113 2.39 -5.90 -1.35
C LEU A 113 1.62 -4.95 -2.25
N VAL A 114 1.73 -5.14 -3.57
CA VAL A 114 1.16 -4.23 -4.55
C VAL A 114 0.51 -4.97 -5.72
N GLY A 115 -0.49 -4.35 -6.33
CA GLY A 115 -1.03 -4.81 -7.61
C GLY A 115 -0.12 -4.45 -8.79
N ALA A 116 -0.25 -5.20 -9.89
CA ALA A 116 0.42 -4.94 -11.16
C ALA A 116 0.15 -3.52 -11.71
N ASP A 117 -1.05 -2.98 -11.47
CA ASP A 117 -1.43 -1.61 -11.82
C ASP A 117 -0.59 -0.58 -11.04
N THR A 118 -0.28 -0.87 -9.78
CA THR A 118 0.47 0.04 -8.91
C THR A 118 1.96 0.02 -9.22
N ILE A 119 2.56 -1.15 -9.45
CA ILE A 119 3.98 -1.18 -9.84
C ILE A 119 4.20 -0.55 -11.22
N ARG A 120 3.23 -0.66 -12.14
CA ARG A 120 3.25 0.06 -13.42
C ARG A 120 3.26 1.58 -13.22
N ARG A 121 2.49 2.09 -12.25
CA ARG A 121 2.51 3.52 -11.90
C ARG A 121 3.84 3.94 -11.27
N VAL A 122 4.46 3.12 -10.43
CA VAL A 122 5.81 3.38 -9.89
C VAL A 122 6.84 3.47 -11.02
N ALA A 123 6.60 2.79 -12.14
CA ALA A 123 7.39 2.89 -13.36
C ALA A 123 6.99 4.05 -14.29
N ASP A 124 6.02 4.90 -13.95
CA ASP A 124 5.63 6.06 -14.76
C ASP A 124 6.55 7.26 -14.45
N PRO A 125 7.11 7.98 -15.45
CA PRO A 125 7.92 9.17 -15.21
C PRO A 125 7.22 10.23 -14.35
N GLN A 126 5.90 10.29 -14.43
CA GLN A 126 5.08 11.22 -13.68
C GLN A 126 5.05 10.92 -12.19
N PHE A 127 5.27 9.67 -11.79
CA PHE A 127 5.23 9.25 -10.39
C PHE A 127 6.34 9.89 -9.55
N ALA A 128 7.50 10.19 -10.16
CA ALA A 128 8.61 10.87 -9.51
C ALA A 128 8.63 12.39 -9.74
N ARG A 129 7.67 12.97 -10.47
CA ARG A 129 7.70 14.40 -10.83
C ARG A 129 7.72 15.35 -9.63
N SER A 130 7.24 14.91 -8.47
CA SER A 130 7.29 15.69 -7.23
C SER A 130 8.67 15.65 -6.55
N SER A 131 9.61 14.84 -7.02
CA SER A 131 10.96 14.76 -6.49
C SER A 131 11.96 15.50 -7.39
N ALA A 132 12.97 16.10 -6.77
CA ALA A 132 14.12 16.66 -7.48
C ALA A 132 15.10 15.56 -7.95
N GLU A 133 14.98 14.35 -7.43
CA GLU A 133 15.83 13.20 -7.76
C GLU A 133 15.29 12.42 -8.97
N SER A 134 16.20 11.76 -9.70
CA SER A 134 15.80 10.84 -10.76
C SER A 134 15.12 9.59 -10.18
N ARG A 135 14.32 8.92 -10.99
CA ARG A 135 13.64 7.68 -10.60
C ARG A 135 14.61 6.58 -10.20
N GLU A 136 15.73 6.49 -10.91
CA GLU A 136 16.78 5.53 -10.64
C GLU A 136 17.41 5.77 -9.26
N GLN A 137 17.59 7.04 -8.86
CA GLN A 137 18.03 7.38 -7.51
C GLN A 137 17.00 6.96 -6.47
N LEU A 138 15.71 7.17 -6.74
CA LEU A 138 14.62 6.77 -5.84
C LEU A 138 14.49 5.24 -5.70
N TRP A 139 14.69 4.48 -6.77
CA TRP A 139 14.75 3.01 -6.70
C TRP A 139 16.01 2.52 -6.01
N SER A 140 17.13 3.23 -6.18
CA SER A 140 18.35 2.95 -5.42
C SER A 140 18.14 3.14 -3.92
N LYS A 141 17.39 4.17 -3.50
CA LYS A 141 16.98 4.35 -2.10
C LYS A 141 16.16 3.17 -1.58
N LEU A 142 15.16 2.73 -2.34
CA LEU A 142 14.38 1.52 -2.02
C LEU A 142 15.28 0.30 -1.84
N SER A 143 16.21 0.08 -2.78
CA SER A 143 17.18 -1.02 -2.71
C SER A 143 18.09 -0.91 -1.49
N ALA A 144 18.61 0.29 -1.20
CA ALA A 144 19.53 0.54 -0.09
C ALA A 144 18.84 0.40 1.27
N ALA A 145 17.56 0.74 1.36
CA ALA A 145 16.72 0.48 2.51
C ALA A 145 16.38 -1.02 2.68
N GLY A 146 16.79 -1.89 1.75
CA GLY A 146 16.48 -3.32 1.76
C GLY A 146 15.02 -3.61 1.44
N CYS A 147 14.30 -2.66 0.83
CA CYS A 147 12.89 -2.80 0.51
C CYS A 147 12.68 -3.41 -0.88
N GLY A 148 11.51 -4.03 -1.06
CA GLY A 148 11.12 -4.65 -2.33
C GLY A 148 9.62 -4.71 -2.51
N PHE A 149 9.18 -5.32 -3.60
CA PHE A 149 7.78 -5.45 -3.97
C PHE A 149 7.38 -6.90 -4.17
N LEU A 150 6.24 -7.27 -3.62
CA LEU A 150 5.53 -8.50 -3.95
C LEU A 150 4.33 -8.11 -4.84
N VAL A 151 4.40 -8.49 -6.11
CA VAL A 151 3.50 -8.00 -7.17
C VAL A 151 2.45 -9.04 -7.48
N PHE A 152 1.19 -8.68 -7.21
CA PHE A 152 0.02 -9.50 -7.50
C PHE A 152 -0.59 -9.07 -8.84
N GLY A 153 -0.91 -10.06 -9.68
CA GLY A 153 -1.56 -9.79 -10.95
C GLY A 153 -2.92 -9.12 -10.79
N ARG A 154 -3.29 -8.27 -11.75
CA ARG A 154 -4.57 -7.54 -11.75
C ARG A 154 -5.18 -7.53 -13.14
N LEU A 155 -6.50 -7.42 -13.20
CA LEU A 155 -7.22 -7.14 -14.43
C LEU A 155 -7.00 -5.66 -14.81
N ILE A 156 -6.23 -5.42 -15.87
CA ILE A 156 -5.93 -4.09 -16.41
C ILE A 156 -6.39 -4.08 -17.86
N ASP A 157 -7.26 -3.13 -18.22
CA ASP A 157 -7.82 -2.99 -19.57
C ASP A 157 -8.43 -4.28 -20.13
N GLY A 158 -9.08 -5.08 -19.26
CA GLY A 158 -9.72 -6.36 -19.62
C GLY A 158 -8.78 -7.56 -19.75
N HIS A 159 -7.48 -7.37 -19.50
CA HIS A 159 -6.48 -8.43 -19.53
C HIS A 159 -5.88 -8.64 -18.15
N PHE A 160 -5.75 -9.90 -17.72
CA PHE A 160 -4.99 -10.20 -16.51
C PHE A 160 -3.51 -9.95 -16.80
N ARG A 161 -2.90 -9.05 -16.03
CA ARG A 161 -1.49 -8.68 -16.16
C ARG A 161 -0.77 -9.04 -14.87
N GLN A 162 0.28 -9.86 -14.99
CA GLN A 162 1.21 -10.19 -13.93
C GLN A 162 2.55 -9.49 -14.14
N LEU A 163 3.49 -9.63 -13.20
CA LEU A 163 4.76 -8.92 -13.21
C LEU A 163 5.53 -9.06 -14.54
N ASP A 164 5.54 -10.25 -15.13
CA ASP A 164 6.29 -10.54 -16.36
C ASP A 164 5.65 -9.92 -17.62
N ASP A 165 4.39 -9.47 -17.54
CA ASP A 165 3.72 -8.75 -18.63
C ASP A 165 4.02 -7.25 -18.62
N LEU A 166 4.66 -6.74 -17.56
CA LEU A 166 4.85 -5.31 -17.36
C LEU A 166 6.19 -4.84 -17.95
N PRO A 167 6.21 -3.76 -18.76
CA PRO A 167 7.43 -3.20 -19.30
C PRO A 167 8.16 -2.36 -18.22
N LEU A 168 8.71 -3.03 -17.21
CA LEU A 168 9.43 -2.38 -16.11
C LEU A 168 10.90 -2.18 -16.45
N PRO A 169 11.49 -1.00 -16.15
CA PRO A 169 12.94 -0.82 -16.20
C PRO A 169 13.66 -1.81 -15.29
N LEU A 170 14.80 -2.33 -15.74
CA LEU A 170 15.56 -3.36 -15.03
C LEU A 170 15.83 -3.05 -13.55
N PRO A 171 16.21 -1.81 -13.15
CA PRO A 171 16.43 -1.52 -11.74
C PRO A 171 15.19 -1.71 -10.87
N LEU A 172 14.00 -1.34 -11.37
CA LEU A 172 12.75 -1.56 -10.65
C LEU A 172 12.33 -3.03 -10.68
N ARG A 173 12.50 -3.71 -11.83
CA ARG A 173 12.17 -5.15 -11.97
C ARG A 173 12.97 -6.02 -10.99
N ALA A 174 14.21 -5.64 -10.70
CA ALA A 174 15.08 -6.32 -9.75
C ALA A 174 14.57 -6.24 -8.30
N LEU A 175 13.78 -5.22 -7.96
CA LEU A 175 13.13 -5.08 -6.65
C LEU A 175 11.82 -5.86 -6.52
N CYS A 176 11.34 -6.46 -7.62
CA CYS A 176 10.01 -7.08 -7.68
C CYS A 176 10.07 -8.60 -7.72
N ARG A 177 9.23 -9.24 -6.90
CA ARG A 177 8.86 -10.65 -7.00
C ARG A 177 7.40 -10.76 -7.42
N GLY A 178 7.11 -11.54 -8.45
CA GLY A 178 5.74 -11.78 -8.91
C GLY A 178 5.09 -12.93 -8.16
N VAL A 179 3.78 -12.85 -7.99
CA VAL A 179 2.92 -13.97 -7.58
C VAL A 179 2.22 -14.51 -8.82
N ALA A 180 2.30 -15.81 -9.06
CA ALA A 180 1.73 -16.41 -10.27
C ALA A 180 0.19 -16.38 -10.24
N GLU A 181 -0.46 -16.28 -11.41
CA GLU A 181 -1.93 -16.32 -11.52
C GLU A 181 -2.52 -17.59 -10.88
N SER A 182 -1.83 -18.73 -11.00
CA SER A 182 -2.25 -20.00 -10.39
C SER A 182 -2.23 -19.99 -8.85
N GLU A 183 -1.48 -19.07 -8.25
CA GLU A 183 -1.38 -18.92 -6.79
C GLU A 183 -2.36 -17.87 -6.26
N PHE A 184 -2.59 -16.79 -7.02
CA PHE A 184 -3.49 -15.72 -6.63
C PHE A 184 -4.12 -15.03 -7.84
N ARG A 185 -5.45 -14.89 -7.80
CA ARG A 185 -6.20 -14.00 -8.69
C ARG A 185 -7.39 -13.41 -7.96
N SER A 186 -7.48 -12.07 -7.96
CA SER A 186 -8.62 -11.34 -7.42
C SER A 186 -8.98 -10.18 -8.36
N ASP A 187 -10.13 -10.30 -9.01
CA ASP A 187 -10.63 -9.33 -9.99
C ASP A 187 -11.41 -8.17 -9.32
N LEU A 188 -11.40 -8.11 -7.98
CA LEU A 188 -12.10 -7.08 -7.21
C LEU A 188 -11.30 -5.78 -7.11
N SER A 189 -11.95 -4.64 -7.40
CA SER A 189 -11.43 -3.30 -7.14
C SER A 189 -12.36 -2.42 -6.29
N SER A 190 -11.78 -1.54 -5.47
CA SER A 190 -12.53 -0.52 -4.72
C SER A 190 -13.36 0.40 -5.62
N THR A 191 -12.90 0.69 -6.84
CA THR A 191 -13.63 1.55 -7.79
C THR A 191 -14.93 0.91 -8.28
N GLU A 192 -14.89 -0.38 -8.63
CA GLU A 192 -16.10 -1.11 -9.04
C GLU A 192 -17.09 -1.26 -7.88
N LEU A 193 -16.59 -1.47 -6.65
CA LEU A 193 -17.44 -1.52 -5.46
C LEU A 193 -18.15 -0.20 -5.22
N ARG A 194 -17.45 0.94 -5.32
CA ARG A 194 -18.07 2.26 -5.22
C ARG A 194 -19.15 2.47 -6.29
N ARG A 195 -18.90 2.04 -7.54
CA ARG A 195 -19.90 2.09 -8.62
C ARG A 195 -21.13 1.24 -8.30
N LYS A 196 -20.94 0.02 -7.80
CA LYS A 196 -22.03 -0.88 -7.39
C LYS A 196 -22.85 -0.33 -6.23
N ILE A 197 -22.21 0.29 -5.23
CA ILE A 197 -22.88 0.93 -4.10
C ILE A 197 -23.71 2.11 -4.59
N ALA A 198 -23.14 3.00 -5.42
CA ALA A 198 -23.86 4.15 -5.96
C ALA A 198 -25.12 3.76 -6.76
N LEU A 199 -25.03 2.69 -7.57
CA LEU A 199 -26.16 2.17 -8.35
C LEU A 199 -27.28 1.54 -7.49
N ARG A 200 -26.97 1.07 -6.28
CA ARG A 200 -27.96 0.47 -5.36
C ARG A 200 -28.65 1.50 -4.47
N SER A 201 -28.07 2.68 -4.34
CA SER A 201 -28.61 3.81 -3.58
C SER A 201 -29.39 4.81 -4.44
N SER A 202 -29.56 4.50 -5.74
CA SER A 202 -30.35 5.28 -6.72
C SER A 202 -31.66 4.56 -7.02
#